data_AF-A0A969WIB0-F1
#
_entry.id   AF-A0A969WIB0-F1
#
_cell.length_a   1.000
_cell.length_b   1.000
_cell.length_c   1.000
_cell.angle_alpha   90.00
_cell.angle_beta   90.00
_cell.angle_gamma   90.00
#
_symmetry.space_group_name_H-M   'P 1'
#
loop_
_entity.id
_entity.type
_entity.pdbx_description
1 polymer ?
#
loop_
_entity_poly.entity_id
_entity_poly.type
_entity_poly.pdbx_seq_one_letter_code
_entity_poly.pdbx_strand_id
1 'polypeptide(L)'
;MENKTPNARAKKILNIVIALLLVVGAALIAISLTAEFLGLDLTPGFGVVQMFQLLLGISSITLAVFLWMRQKRGDTPRSLQADVGVRLAATGLVFAYVTGFSDLLLIGTHVNPRFERPFVGPLQLGGLVLSVLFILAGIVLYYTSRGVRAKSSMEFIVNGNGDKRMEK
;
A
#
# COMPACT_ATOMS: atom_id res chain seq x y z
N MET A 1 22.87 23.33 -26.28
CA MET A 1 21.51 22.78 -26.13
C MET A 1 21.57 21.77 -25.00
N GLU A 2 21.07 22.15 -23.82
CA GLU A 2 21.18 21.38 -22.59
C GLU A 2 20.35 20.10 -22.70
N ASN A 3 21.03 18.95 -22.74
CA ASN A 3 20.41 17.64 -22.67
C ASN A 3 19.86 17.46 -21.24
N LYS A 4 18.65 18.00 -20.99
CA LYS A 4 17.86 17.65 -19.81
C LYS A 4 17.54 16.17 -19.93
N THR A 5 18.34 15.35 -19.26
CA THR A 5 18.18 13.90 -19.23
C THR A 5 16.71 13.55 -18.98
N PRO A 6 16.09 12.65 -19.77
CA PRO A 6 14.67 12.31 -19.64
C PRO A 6 14.27 11.85 -18.22
N ASN A 7 15.25 11.42 -17.41
CA ASN A 7 15.11 11.01 -16.03
C ASN A 7 14.67 12.11 -15.05
N ALA A 8 15.03 13.38 -15.25
CA ALA A 8 14.69 14.44 -14.29
C ALA A 8 13.20 14.81 -14.33
N ARG A 9 12.59 14.83 -15.52
CA ARG A 9 11.16 15.08 -15.69
C ARG A 9 10.33 13.93 -15.15
N ALA A 10 10.72 12.69 -15.45
CA ALA A 10 10.04 11.49 -14.94
C ALA A 10 10.03 11.43 -13.41
N LYS A 11 11.17 11.73 -12.75
CA LYS A 11 11.24 11.80 -11.28
C LYS A 11 10.32 12.89 -10.70
N LYS A 12 10.27 14.06 -11.33
CA LYS A 12 9.36 15.15 -10.90
C LYS A 12 7.89 14.75 -11.00
N ILE A 13 7.49 14.13 -12.12
CA ILE A 13 6.12 13.63 -12.31
C ILE A 13 5.78 12.58 -11.25
N LEU A 14 6.68 11.62 -10.99
CA LEU A 14 6.47 10.60 -9.97
C LEU A 14 6.29 11.23 -8.56
N ASN A 15 7.08 12.25 -8.21
CA ASN A 15 6.92 12.96 -6.94
C ASN A 15 5.56 13.66 -6.82
N ILE A 16 5.11 14.31 -7.90
CA ILE A 16 3.80 14.96 -7.93
C ILE A 16 2.70 13.91 -7.77
N VAL A 17 2.80 12.76 -8.46
CA VAL A 17 1.83 11.66 -8.33
C VAL A 17 1.80 11.10 -6.92
N ILE A 18 2.95 10.89 -6.29
CA ILE A 18 3.03 10.43 -4.89
C ILE A 18 2.37 11.45 -3.95
N ALA A 19 2.69 12.73 -4.10
CA ALA A 19 2.11 13.79 -3.28
C ALA A 19 0.59 13.88 -3.47
N LEU A 20 0.12 13.79 -4.72
CA LEU A 20 -1.31 13.78 -5.04
C LEU A 20 -2.03 12.59 -4.41
N LEU A 21 -1.48 11.38 -4.53
CA LEU A 21 -2.05 10.18 -3.93
C LEU A 21 -2.11 10.26 -2.40
N LEU A 22 -1.09 10.86 -1.76
CA LEU A 22 -1.10 11.08 -0.31
C LEU A 22 -2.16 12.10 0.10
N VAL A 23 -2.23 13.25 -0.57
CA VAL A 23 -3.16 14.33 -0.23
C VAL A 23 -4.60 13.89 -0.49
N VAL A 24 -4.87 13.33 -1.68
CA VAL A 24 -6.20 12.80 -2.03
C VAL A 24 -6.57 11.67 -1.09
N GLY A 25 -5.67 10.70 -0.87
CA GLY A 25 -5.95 9.58 0.03
C GLY A 25 -6.26 10.03 1.46
N ALA A 26 -5.47 10.95 2.01
CA ALA A 26 -5.71 11.52 3.34
C ALA A 26 -7.02 12.31 3.40
N ALA A 27 -7.33 13.10 2.37
CA ALA A 27 -8.61 13.82 2.28
C ALA A 27 -9.81 12.86 2.23
N LEU A 28 -9.73 11.78 1.44
CA LEU A 28 -10.80 10.78 1.36
C LEU A 28 -11.06 10.13 2.72
N ILE A 29 -10.01 9.73 3.45
CA ILE A 29 -10.12 9.18 4.81
C ILE A 29 -10.69 10.22 5.77
N ALA A 30 -10.16 11.44 5.77
CA ALA A 30 -10.59 12.49 6.69
C ALA A 30 -12.07 12.85 6.49
N ILE A 31 -12.52 13.01 5.25
CA ILE A 31 -13.93 13.27 4.92
C ILE A 31 -14.79 12.08 5.35
N SER A 32 -14.35 10.84 5.10
CA SER A 32 -15.09 9.65 5.50
C SER A 32 -15.27 9.53 7.02
N LEU A 33 -14.23 9.84 7.80
CA LEU A 33 -14.30 9.83 9.26
C LEU A 33 -15.13 11.00 9.79
N THR A 34 -15.00 12.18 9.19
CA THR A 34 -15.78 13.36 9.58
C THR A 34 -17.27 13.14 9.35
N ALA A 35 -17.64 12.39 8.30
CA ALA A 35 -19.03 12.07 8.03
C ALA A 35 -19.68 11.24 9.15
N GLU A 36 -18.92 10.32 9.75
CA GLU A 36 -19.30 9.53 10.94
C GLU A 36 -19.50 10.46 12.16
N PHE A 37 -18.57 11.38 12.40
CA PHE A 37 -18.67 12.34 13.50
C PHE A 37 -19.84 13.30 13.37
N LEU A 38 -20.23 13.66 12.15
CA LEU A 38 -21.37 14.53 11.87
C LEU A 38 -22.71 13.79 11.90
N GLY A 39 -22.72 12.47 12.07
CA GLY A 39 -23.94 11.65 12.12
C GLY A 39 -24.71 11.63 10.80
N LEU A 40 -24.03 11.86 9.66
CA LEU A 40 -24.66 11.83 8.33
C LEU A 40 -25.16 10.43 7.94
N ASP A 41 -24.78 9.42 8.73
CA ASP A 41 -25.16 8.00 8.66
C ASP A 41 -26.67 7.75 8.83
N LEU A 42 -27.44 8.77 9.23
CA LEU A 42 -28.90 8.76 9.31
C LEU A 42 -29.56 8.60 7.93
N THR A 43 -28.85 8.89 6.84
CA THR A 43 -29.38 8.77 5.48
C THR A 43 -29.18 7.34 4.95
N PRO A 44 -30.25 6.62 4.55
CA PRO A 44 -30.14 5.29 3.98
C PRO A 44 -29.18 5.25 2.77
N GLY A 45 -28.21 4.34 2.78
CA GLY A 45 -27.21 4.17 1.71
C GLY A 45 -25.97 5.06 1.81
N PHE A 46 -25.94 6.04 2.72
CA PHE A 46 -24.79 6.95 2.88
C PHE A 46 -23.53 6.23 3.41
N GLY A 47 -23.69 5.27 4.32
CA GLY A 47 -22.58 4.47 4.86
C GLY A 47 -21.81 3.66 3.80
N VAL A 48 -22.45 3.33 2.67
CA VAL A 48 -21.81 2.60 1.56
C VAL A 48 -20.81 3.50 0.82
N VAL A 49 -21.23 4.72 0.50
CA VAL A 49 -20.38 5.71 -0.16
C VAL A 49 -19.23 6.10 0.76
N GLN A 50 -19.51 6.28 2.06
CA GLN A 50 -18.52 6.54 3.09
C GLN A 50 -17.49 5.41 3.18
N MET A 51 -17.91 4.15 3.30
CA MET A 51 -16.99 3.01 3.35
C MET A 51 -16.18 2.85 2.07
N PHE A 52 -16.79 3.02 0.90
CA PHE A 52 -16.08 3.00 -0.39
C PHE A 52 -15.02 4.11 -0.44
N GLN A 53 -15.35 5.30 0.05
CA GLN A 53 -14.43 6.43 0.13
C GLN A 53 -13.25 6.16 1.08
N LEU A 54 -13.51 5.56 2.25
CA LEU A 54 -12.49 5.13 3.20
C LEU A 54 -11.50 4.16 2.53
N LEU A 55 -12.01 3.13 1.85
CA LEU A 55 -11.21 2.10 1.19
C LEU A 55 -10.36 2.66 0.03
N LEU A 56 -10.92 3.59 -0.75
CA LEU A 56 -10.15 4.32 -1.76
C LEU A 56 -9.03 5.15 -1.12
N GLY A 57 -9.31 5.81 0.00
CA GLY A 57 -8.32 6.55 0.76
C GLY A 57 -7.16 5.68 1.24
N ILE A 58 -7.46 4.54 1.85
CA ILE A 58 -6.47 3.54 2.31
C ILE A 58 -5.63 3.05 1.12
N SER A 59 -6.27 2.75 -0.01
CA SER A 59 -5.58 2.28 -1.21
C SER A 59 -4.64 3.31 -1.81
N SER A 60 -5.09 4.56 -1.89
CA SER A 60 -4.30 5.67 -2.41
C SER A 60 -3.05 5.91 -1.56
N ILE A 61 -3.20 5.95 -0.23
CA ILE A 61 -2.05 6.11 0.69
C ILE A 61 -1.10 4.92 0.59
N THR A 62 -1.62 3.70 0.60
CA THR A 62 -0.80 2.48 0.49
C THR A 62 0.04 2.49 -0.78
N LEU A 63 -0.58 2.83 -1.92
CA LEU A 63 0.12 2.95 -3.20
C LEU A 63 1.20 4.04 -3.16
N ALA A 64 0.88 5.21 -2.62
CA ALA A 64 1.83 6.32 -2.52
C ALA A 64 3.07 5.94 -1.70
N VAL A 65 2.87 5.24 -0.58
CA VAL A 65 3.95 4.76 0.29
C VAL A 65 4.85 3.77 -0.46
N PHE A 66 4.29 2.79 -1.19
CA PHE A 66 5.09 1.86 -1.98
C PHE A 66 5.85 2.53 -3.13
N LEU A 67 5.23 3.51 -3.80
CA LEU A 67 5.90 4.28 -4.86
C LEU A 67 7.07 5.11 -4.30
N TRP A 68 6.88 5.74 -3.14
CA TRP A 68 7.93 6.49 -2.45
C TRP A 68 9.09 5.60 -2.04
N MET A 69 8.82 4.46 -1.41
CA MET A 69 9.88 3.52 -1.01
C MET A 69 10.60 2.93 -2.23
N ARG A 70 9.89 2.62 -3.32
CA ARG A 70 10.50 2.16 -4.58
C ARG A 70 11.42 3.22 -5.16
N GLN A 71 11.02 4.48 -5.17
CA GLN A 71 11.86 5.58 -5.66
C GLN A 71 13.14 5.73 -4.82
N LYS A 72 13.03 5.63 -3.49
CA LYS A 72 14.18 5.71 -2.57
C LYS A 72 15.20 4.58 -2.80
N ARG A 73 14.73 3.41 -3.26
CA ARG A 73 15.58 2.23 -3.50
C ARG A 73 16.34 2.26 -4.83
N GLY A 74 15.93 3.09 -5.78
CA GLY A 74 16.54 3.17 -7.11
C GLY A 74 16.44 1.86 -7.91
N ASP A 75 17.44 1.59 -8.75
CA ASP A 75 17.53 0.38 -9.61
C ASP A 75 18.04 -0.88 -8.88
N THR A 76 18.05 -0.88 -7.55
CA THR A 76 18.49 -2.05 -6.78
C THR A 76 17.51 -3.21 -6.98
N PRO A 77 17.96 -4.43 -7.35
CA PRO A 77 17.07 -5.57 -7.49
C PRO A 77 16.31 -5.84 -6.19
N ARG A 78 15.02 -6.15 -6.31
CA ARG A 78 14.17 -6.46 -5.16
C ARG A 78 14.62 -7.79 -4.57
N SER A 79 14.82 -7.83 -3.26
CA SER A 79 14.99 -9.10 -2.56
C SER A 79 13.64 -9.78 -2.34
N LEU A 80 13.66 -11.10 -2.13
CA LEU A 80 12.47 -11.91 -1.87
C LEU A 80 11.60 -11.32 -0.74
N GLN A 81 12.24 -10.80 0.31
CA GLN A 81 11.56 -10.14 1.43
C GLN A 81 10.72 -8.93 0.98
N ALA A 82 11.24 -8.12 0.04
CA ALA A 82 10.49 -6.98 -0.49
C ALA A 82 9.29 -7.44 -1.33
N ASP A 83 9.42 -8.51 -2.09
CA ASP A 83 8.31 -9.02 -2.91
C ASP A 83 7.21 -9.63 -2.03
N VAL A 84 7.59 -10.33 -0.95
CA VAL A 84 6.64 -10.79 0.08
C VAL A 84 5.95 -9.59 0.75
N GLY A 85 6.67 -8.53 1.09
CA GLY A 85 6.09 -7.33 1.72
C GLY A 85 5.00 -6.67 0.88
N VAL A 86 5.22 -6.56 -0.43
CA VAL A 86 4.22 -6.03 -1.37
C VAL A 86 2.99 -6.92 -1.43
N ARG A 87 3.19 -8.25 -1.53
CA ARG A 87 2.09 -9.21 -1.59
C ARG A 87 1.28 -9.20 -0.30
N LEU A 88 1.95 -9.14 0.85
CA LEU A 88 1.31 -9.09 2.15
C LEU A 88 0.45 -7.83 2.31
N ALA A 89 0.95 -6.67 1.88
CA ALA A 89 0.16 -5.45 1.90
C ALA A 89 -1.01 -5.50 0.90
N ALA A 90 -0.81 -6.07 -0.29
CA ALA A 90 -1.89 -6.27 -1.25
C ALA A 90 -2.97 -7.22 -0.70
N THR A 91 -2.60 -8.29 0.00
CA THR A 91 -3.57 -9.17 0.67
C THR A 91 -4.31 -8.46 1.79
N GLY A 92 -3.64 -7.58 2.55
CA GLY A 92 -4.28 -6.72 3.53
C GLY A 92 -5.32 -5.81 2.87
N LEU A 93 -5.00 -5.24 1.70
CA LEU A 93 -5.93 -4.43 0.94
C LEU A 93 -7.16 -5.21 0.48
N VAL A 94 -6.96 -6.43 -0.05
CA VAL A 94 -8.08 -7.32 -0.40
C VAL A 94 -8.96 -7.60 0.81
N PHE A 95 -8.36 -7.89 1.97
CA PHE A 95 -9.09 -8.07 3.22
C PHE A 95 -9.90 -6.82 3.59
N ALA A 96 -9.33 -5.62 3.45
CA ALA A 96 -10.02 -4.36 3.73
C ALA A 96 -11.28 -4.20 2.87
N TYR A 97 -11.20 -4.54 1.58
CA TYR A 97 -12.35 -4.45 0.67
C TYR A 97 -13.42 -5.49 0.98
N VAL A 98 -13.03 -6.73 1.27
CA VAL A 98 -13.96 -7.82 1.59
C VAL A 98 -14.69 -7.54 2.90
N THR A 99 -13.97 -7.12 3.93
CA THR A 99 -14.56 -6.79 5.23
C THR A 99 -15.36 -5.50 5.14
N GLY A 100 -14.81 -4.45 4.52
CA GLY A 100 -15.51 -3.19 4.33
C GLY A 100 -16.84 -3.32 3.59
N PHE A 101 -16.93 -4.21 2.59
CA PHE A 101 -18.18 -4.49 1.88
C PHE A 101 -18.97 -5.70 2.39
N SER A 102 -18.64 -6.27 3.56
CA SER A 102 -19.34 -7.46 4.09
C SER A 102 -20.85 -7.28 4.18
N ASP A 103 -21.27 -6.09 4.60
CA ASP A 103 -22.68 -5.76 4.81
C ASP A 103 -23.41 -5.55 3.48
N LEU A 104 -22.73 -5.04 2.46
CA LEU A 104 -23.24 -4.96 1.09
C LEU A 104 -23.36 -6.31 0.40
N LEU A 105 -22.42 -7.21 0.70
CA LEU A 105 -22.40 -8.56 0.16
C LEU A 105 -23.42 -9.49 0.85
N LEU A 106 -24.22 -9.00 1.80
CA LEU A 106 -25.17 -9.77 2.62
C LEU A 106 -24.50 -10.91 3.42
N ILE A 107 -23.17 -10.85 3.59
CA ILE A 107 -22.37 -11.78 4.39
C ILE A 107 -22.25 -11.27 5.85
N GLY A 108 -22.54 -9.99 6.07
CA GLY A 108 -22.54 -9.33 7.37
C GLY A 108 -23.64 -9.81 8.33
N THR A 109 -23.53 -9.41 9.59
CA THR A 109 -24.36 -9.91 10.71
C THR A 109 -25.81 -9.41 10.72
N HIS A 110 -26.21 -8.50 9.82
CA HIS A 110 -27.54 -7.91 9.78
C HIS A 110 -28.34 -8.40 8.56
N VAL A 111 -28.97 -9.57 8.71
CA VAL A 111 -29.89 -10.17 7.71
C VAL A 111 -31.36 -9.79 7.92
N ASN A 112 -31.68 -8.75 8.70
CA ASN A 112 -33.05 -8.28 8.91
C ASN A 112 -33.22 -6.77 8.62
N PRO A 113 -34.17 -6.39 7.75
CA PRO A 113 -34.49 -4.99 7.47
C PRO A 113 -35.42 -4.48 8.57
N ARG A 114 -34.87 -4.10 9.71
CA ARG A 114 -35.54 -3.13 10.58
C ARG A 114 -34.71 -1.86 10.51
N PHE A 115 -35.38 -0.79 10.09
CA PHE A 115 -34.87 0.56 9.86
C PHE A 115 -34.32 1.19 11.16
N GLU A 116 -33.32 0.57 11.76
CA GLU A 116 -32.68 1.02 12.98
C GLU A 116 -31.17 0.76 12.84
N ARG A 117 -30.55 1.69 12.11
CA ARG A 117 -29.11 1.96 12.05
C ARG A 117 -28.27 0.94 11.25
N PRO A 118 -27.69 1.35 10.11
CA PRO A 118 -26.51 0.67 9.54
C PRO A 118 -25.34 0.85 10.52
N PHE A 119 -25.30 0.03 11.57
CA PHE A 119 -24.22 0.03 12.53
C PHE A 119 -23.12 -0.86 11.97
N VAL A 120 -21.94 -0.29 11.75
CA VAL A 120 -20.75 -1.05 11.31
C VAL A 120 -20.57 -2.22 12.28
N GLY A 121 -20.73 -3.44 11.80
CA GLY A 121 -20.73 -4.62 12.65
C GLY A 121 -19.38 -4.78 13.37
N PRO A 122 -19.31 -5.32 14.60
CA PRO A 122 -18.05 -5.57 15.29
C PRO A 122 -17.07 -6.42 14.46
N LEU A 123 -17.60 -7.34 13.65
CA LEU A 123 -16.81 -8.17 12.72
C LEU A 123 -16.25 -7.36 11.54
N GLN A 124 -17.01 -6.38 11.04
CA GLN A 124 -16.57 -5.48 9.97
C GLN A 124 -15.45 -4.55 10.47
N LEU A 125 -15.62 -3.94 11.65
CA LEU A 125 -14.58 -3.15 12.31
C LEU A 125 -13.33 -3.98 12.62
N GLY A 126 -13.51 -5.16 13.21
CA GLY A 126 -12.40 -6.08 13.51
C GLY A 126 -11.65 -6.51 12.24
N GLY A 127 -12.38 -6.81 11.17
CA GLY A 127 -11.82 -7.14 9.87
C GLY A 127 -11.05 -5.97 9.23
N LEU A 128 -11.55 -4.75 9.36
CA LEU A 128 -10.89 -3.54 8.87
C LEU A 128 -9.59 -3.27 9.65
N VAL A 129 -9.61 -3.39 10.98
CA VAL A 129 -8.39 -3.26 11.82
C VAL A 129 -7.36 -4.31 11.42
N LEU A 130 -7.77 -5.56 11.29
CA LEU A 130 -6.88 -6.64 10.87
C LEU A 130 -6.26 -6.33 9.51
N SER A 131 -7.06 -5.88 8.54
CA SER A 131 -6.59 -5.52 7.20
C SER A 131 -5.49 -4.45 7.22
N VAL A 132 -5.64 -3.42 8.05
CA VAL A 132 -4.63 -2.36 8.23
C VAL A 132 -3.34 -2.93 8.85
N LEU A 133 -3.44 -3.87 9.79
CA LEU A 133 -2.26 -4.54 10.36
C LEU A 133 -1.49 -5.32 9.29
N PHE A 134 -2.17 -6.03 8.38
CA PHE A 134 -1.53 -6.72 7.26
C PHE A 134 -0.82 -5.74 6.31
N ILE A 135 -1.46 -4.59 6.00
CA ILE A 135 -0.86 -3.53 5.18
C ILE A 135 0.41 -3.00 5.85
N LEU A 136 0.34 -2.65 7.14
CA LEU A 136 1.48 -2.13 7.91
C LEU A 136 2.62 -3.15 8.00
N ALA A 137 2.31 -4.42 8.27
CA ALA A 137 3.29 -5.49 8.29
C ALA A 137 4.01 -5.63 6.93
N GLY A 138 3.25 -5.55 5.82
CA GLY A 138 3.81 -5.58 4.47
C GLY A 138 4.72 -4.39 4.16
N ILE A 139 4.33 -3.18 4.59
CA ILE A 139 5.14 -1.96 4.46
C ILE A 139 6.43 -2.08 5.26
N VAL A 140 6.37 -2.54 6.52
CA VAL A 140 7.54 -2.73 7.39
C VAL A 140 8.49 -3.77 6.79
N LEU A 141 7.95 -4.86 6.24
CA LEU A 141 8.73 -5.90 5.59
C LEU A 141 9.45 -5.38 4.34
N TYR A 142 8.76 -4.56 3.54
CA TYR A 142 9.35 -3.89 2.39
C TYR A 142 10.43 -2.88 2.78
N TYR A 143 10.20 -2.11 3.85
CA TYR A 143 11.15 -1.10 4.32
C TYR A 143 12.44 -1.74 4.88
N THR A 144 12.30 -2.83 5.65
CA THR A 144 13.44 -3.54 6.28
C THR A 144 14.25 -4.37 5.29
N SER A 145 13.67 -4.68 4.13
CA SER A 145 14.30 -5.45 3.05
C SER A 145 15.61 -4.82 2.56
N ARG A 146 16.75 -5.45 2.89
CA ARG A 146 18.04 -5.09 2.30
C ARG A 146 18.09 -5.52 0.83
N GLY A 147 18.70 -4.69 -0.02
CA GLY A 147 18.92 -5.02 -1.44
C GLY A 147 19.80 -6.26 -1.59
N VAL A 148 19.59 -7.04 -2.64
CA VAL A 148 20.42 -8.22 -2.92
C VAL A 148 21.86 -7.76 -3.17
N ARG A 149 22.81 -8.21 -2.35
CA ARG A 149 24.23 -7.88 -2.50
C ARG A 149 24.76 -8.54 -3.77
N ALA A 150 24.92 -7.76 -4.83
CA ALA A 150 25.56 -8.19 -6.07
C ALA A 150 27.09 -8.28 -5.87
N LYS A 151 27.55 -9.34 -5.23
CA LYS A 151 28.85 -9.94 -5.49
C LYS A 151 28.69 -11.44 -5.29
N SER A 152 28.43 -12.12 -6.41
CA SER A 152 28.45 -13.57 -6.45
C SER A 152 29.89 -14.03 -6.20
N SER A 153 30.10 -14.97 -5.29
CA SER A 153 31.41 -15.58 -5.02
C SER A 153 32.07 -16.14 -6.29
N MET A 154 31.29 -16.46 -7.32
CA MET A 154 31.76 -16.79 -8.67
C MET A 154 32.55 -15.66 -9.34
N GLU A 155 32.12 -14.41 -9.23
CA GLU A 155 32.84 -13.28 -9.83
C GLU A 155 34.18 -13.04 -9.10
N PHE A 156 34.20 -13.27 -7.79
CA PHE A 156 35.45 -13.23 -7.01
C PHE A 156 36.41 -14.38 -7.39
N ILE A 157 35.89 -15.59 -7.62
CA ILE A 157 36.71 -16.75 -8.03
C ILE A 157 37.22 -16.59 -9.47
N VAL A 158 36.40 -16.08 -10.38
CA VAL A 158 36.76 -15.89 -11.80
C VAL A 158 37.78 -14.74 -11.97
N ASN A 159 37.62 -13.62 -11.27
CA ASN A 159 38.54 -12.48 -11.39
C ASN A 159 39.76 -12.56 -10.46
N GLY A 160 39.67 -13.29 -9.33
CA GLY A 160 40.77 -13.43 -8.37
C GLY A 160 41.89 -14.38 -8.80
N ASN A 161 41.66 -15.21 -9.82
CA ASN A 161 42.64 -16.21 -10.29
C ASN A 161 43.42 -15.78 -11.55
N GLY A 162 43.12 -14.59 -12.09
CA GLY A 162 43.76 -14.06 -13.31
C GLY A 162 45.11 -13.37 -13.10
N ASP A 163 45.46 -13.00 -11.86
CA ASP A 163 46.58 -12.09 -11.58
C ASP A 163 47.88 -12.81 -11.14
N LYS A 164 47.88 -14.15 -11.09
CA LYS A 164 49.07 -14.94 -10.66
C LYS A 164 49.93 -15.47 -11.80
N ARG A 165 49.73 -15.01 -13.05
CA ARG A 165 50.55 -15.44 -14.21
C ARG A 165 51.53 -14.38 -14.73
N MET A 166 51.69 -13.26 -14.03
CA MET A 166 52.54 -12.14 -14.49
C MET A 166 53.58 -11.68 -13.47
N GLU A 167 54.10 -12.59 -12.64
CA GLU A 167 55.37 -12.33 -11.93
C GLU A 167 56.33 -13.47 -12.24
N LYS A 168 57.46 -13.06 -12.83
CA LYS A 168 58.54 -13.86 -13.42
C LYS A 168 59.28 -14.70 -12.40
#